data_AF-A0A6I2GAB3-F1
#
_entry.id   AF-A0A6I2GAB3-F1
#
_cell.length_a   1.000
_cell.length_b   1.000
_cell.length_c   1.000
_cell.angle_alpha   90.00
_cell.angle_beta   90.00
_cell.angle_gamma   90.00
#
_symmetry.space_group_name_H-M   'P 1'
#
loop_
_entity.id
_entity.type
_entity.pdbx_description
1 polymer ?
#
loop_
_entity_poly.entity_id
_entity_poly.type
_entity_poly.pdbx_seq_one_letter_code
_entity_poly.pdbx_strand_id
1 'polypeptide(L)' 'MNGTPIGDIPVHFAKKLRSVYNSDTANRLNIEIPTDLLTELEDLNAE' A
#
# COMPACT_ATOMS: atom_id res chain seq x y z
N MET A 1 -3.45 -9.42 27.70
CA MET A 1 -3.24 -7.96 27.56
C MET A 1 -2.66 -7.44 28.87
N ASN A 2 -1.62 -6.62 28.85
CA ASN A 2 -0.79 -6.31 30.03
C ASN A 2 -1.40 -5.26 30.99
N GLY A 3 -2.70 -4.95 30.89
CA GLY A 3 -3.38 -4.01 31.79
C GLY A 3 -3.03 -2.53 31.58
N THR A 4 -2.22 -2.19 30.58
CA THR A 4 -1.89 -0.80 30.22
C THR A 4 -3.16 -0.05 29.77
N PRO A 5 -3.50 1.10 30.39
CA PRO A 5 -4.58 1.95 29.92
C PRO A 5 -4.34 2.40 28.47
N ILE A 6 -5.40 2.39 27.65
CA ILE A 6 -5.30 2.78 26.23
C ILE A 6 -4.76 4.21 26.07
N GLY A 7 -5.08 5.12 27.00
CA GLY A 7 -4.61 6.50 26.98
C GLY A 7 -3.09 6.66 27.18
N ASP A 8 -2.41 5.65 27.72
CA ASP A 8 -0.97 5.65 27.94
C ASP A 8 -0.21 5.02 26.76
N ILE A 9 -0.90 4.47 25.76
CA ILE A 9 -0.28 3.89 24.56
C ILE A 9 0.06 5.02 23.58
N PRO A 10 1.35 5.23 23.25
CA PRO A 10 1.74 6.26 22.29
C PRO A 10 1.11 6.02 20.91
N VAL A 11 0.62 7.09 20.28
CA VAL A 11 0.18 7.03 18.89
C VAL A 11 1.40 6.86 18.00
N HIS A 12 1.46 5.74 17.29
CA HIS A 12 2.51 5.46 16.31
C HIS A 12 2.01 5.78 14.91
N PHE A 13 2.68 6.71 14.24
CA PHE A 13 2.45 7.00 12.83
C PHE A 13 3.31 6.09 11.95
N ALA A 14 2.73 5.59 10.86
CA ALA A 14 3.47 4.86 9.84
C ALA A 14 4.54 5.78 9.24
N LYS A 15 5.80 5.31 9.22
CA LYS A 15 6.95 6.10 8.74
C LYS A 15 7.30 5.84 7.27
N LYS A 16 6.80 4.75 6.71
CA LYS A 16 7.05 4.35 5.32
C LYS A 16 5.72 4.01 4.68
N LEU A 17 5.49 4.63 3.53
CA LEU A 17 4.42 4.29 2.62
C LEU A 17 5.05 3.63 1.40
N ARG A 18 4.32 2.69 0.83
CA ARG A 18 4.66 2.04 -0.43
C ARG A 18 3.59 2.44 -1.43
N SER A 19 4.03 2.89 -2.61
CA SER A 19 3.14 3.12 -3.73
C SER A 19 2.92 1.80 -4.46
N VAL A 20 1.65 1.46 -4.70
CA VAL A 20 1.25 0.21 -5.35
C VAL A 20 0.24 0.50 -6.45
N TYR A 21 0.16 -0.39 -7.43
CA TYR A 21 -0.94 -0.40 -8.41
C TYR A 21 -1.65 -1.76 -8.40
N ASN A 22 -2.86 -1.81 -8.95
CA ASN A 22 -3.65 -3.03 -9.06
C ASN A 22 -3.75 -3.42 -10.54
N SER A 23 -2.97 -4.42 -10.95
CA SER A 23 -2.95 -4.90 -12.34
C SER A 23 -4.30 -5.47 -12.81
N ASP A 24 -5.03 -6.21 -11.98
CA ASP A 24 -6.35 -6.75 -12.32
C ASP A 24 -7.33 -5.63 -12.67
N THR A 25 -7.36 -4.57 -11.86
CA THR A 25 -8.22 -3.41 -12.10
C THR A 25 -7.81 -2.67 -13.38
N ALA A 26 -6.50 -2.48 -13.61
CA ALA A 26 -5.99 -1.84 -14.83
C ALA A 26 -6.38 -2.63 -16.09
N ASN A 27 -6.21 -3.96 -16.05
CA ASN A 27 -6.57 -4.86 -17.16
C ASN A 27 -8.08 -4.84 -17.44
N ARG A 28 -8.92 -4.91 -16.39
CA ARG A 28 -10.40 -4.90 -16.53
C ARG A 28 -10.93 -3.59 -17.09
N LEU A 29 -10.26 -2.47 -16.78
CA LEU A 29 -10.62 -1.14 -17.27
C LEU A 29 -9.91 -0.78 -18.58
N ASN A 30 -9.07 -1.66 -19.12
CA ASN A 30 -8.24 -1.41 -20.30
C ASN A 30 -7.40 -0.13 -20.16
N ILE A 31 -6.80 0.06 -18.98
CA ILE A 31 -5.90 1.15 -18.66
C ILE A 31 -4.47 0.63 -18.78
N GLU A 32 -3.69 1.24 -19.65
CA GLU A 32 -2.24 1.02 -19.70
C GLU A 32 -1.57 1.85 -18.61
N ILE A 33 -0.81 1.17 -17.74
CA ILE A 33 0.01 1.86 -16.75
C ILE A 33 1.32 2.29 -17.42
N PRO A 34 1.70 3.58 -17.35
CA PRO A 34 2.96 4.08 -17.87
C PRO A 34 4.17 3.28 -17.38
N THR A 35 5.08 2.95 -18.29
CA THR A 35 6.21 2.04 -17.99
C THR A 35 7.21 2.64 -17.01
N ASP A 36 7.34 3.98 -16.99
CA ASP A 36 8.09 4.72 -15.98
C ASP A 36 7.50 4.50 -14.57
N LEU A 37 6.18 4.55 -14.44
CA LEU A 37 5.50 4.26 -13.17
C LEU A 37 5.65 2.80 -12.74
N LEU A 38 5.70 1.84 -13.67
CA LEU A 38 5.92 0.43 -13.34
C LEU A 38 7.30 0.15 -12.70
N THR A 39 8.27 1.06 -12.84
CA THR A 39 9.56 0.94 -12.15
C THR A 39 9.54 1.46 -10.71
N GLU A 40 8.52 2.26 -10.36
CA GLU A 40 8.38 2.90 -9.05
C GLU A 40 7.25 2.30 -8.20
N LEU A 41 6.34 1.54 -8.82
CA LEU A 41 5.15 0.97 -8.19
C LEU A 41 5.27 -0.55 -8.07
N GLU A 42 4.87 -1.09 -6.92
CA GLU A 42 4.72 -2.54 -6.76
C GLU A 42 3.31 -2.99 -7.18
N ASP A 43 3.20 -4.14 -7.85
CA ASP A 43 1.89 -4.72 -8.19
C ASP A 43 1.28 -5.42 -6.97
N LEU A 44 0.09 -4.99 -6.58
CA LEU A 44 -0.64 -5.54 -5.45
C LEU A 44 -1.08 -6.99 -5.66
N ASN A 45 -1.27 -7.44 -6.91
CA ASN A 45 -1.75 -8.80 -7.20
C ASN A 45 -0.62 -9.81 -7.47
N ALA A 46 0.65 -9.42 -7.29
CA ALA A 46 1.79 -10.30 -7.57
C ALA A 46 2.17 -11.24 -6.40
N GLU A 47 1.32 -11.35 -5.36
CA GLU A 47 1.48 -12.28 -4.21
C GLU A 47 0.74 -13.61 -4.40
#